data_AF-A0A352IRF2-F1
#
_entry.id   AF-A0A352IRF2-F1
#
_cell.length_a   1.000
_cell.length_b   1.000
_cell.length_c   1.000
_cell.angle_alpha   90.00
_cell.angle_beta   90.00
_cell.angle_gamma   90.00
#
_symmetry.space_group_name_H-M   'P 1'
#
loop_
_entity.id
_entity.type
_entity.pdbx_description
1 polymer ?
#
loop_
_entity_poly.entity_id
_entity_poly.type
_entity_poly.pdbx_seq_one_letter_code
_entity_poly.pdbx_strand_id
1 'polypeptide(L)' 'LPEDRVYMLDTDTTVELIAAHMADKLKVEFATDTIRVKAYEGVGKGAIAER' A
#
# COMPACT_ATOMS: atom_id res chain seq x y z
N LEU A 1 -0.14 -21.14 -2.51
CA LEU A 1 -1.55 -20.83 -2.17
C LEU A 1 -2.34 -20.77 -3.46
N PRO A 2 -3.66 -21.03 -3.45
CA PRO A 2 -4.51 -20.73 -4.60
C PRO A 2 -4.33 -19.28 -5.06
N GLU A 3 -4.24 -19.06 -6.37
CA GLU A 3 -3.91 -17.74 -6.96
C GLU A 3 -4.93 -16.66 -6.57
N ASP A 4 -6.21 -17.03 -6.48
CA ASP A 4 -7.32 -16.17 -6.04
C ASP A 4 -7.18 -15.67 -4.59
N ARG A 5 -6.25 -16.23 -3.82
CA ARG A 5 -5.93 -15.83 -2.44
C ARG A 5 -4.58 -15.14 -2.30
N VAL A 6 -3.91 -14.84 -3.40
CA VAL A 6 -2.58 -14.22 -3.40
C VAL A 6 -2.62 -12.93 -4.20
N TYR A 7 -2.10 -11.86 -3.60
CA TYR A 7 -1.82 -10.62 -4.32
C TYR A 7 -0.31 -10.55 -4.57
N MET A 8 0.10 -10.57 -5.83
CA MET A 8 1.52 -10.47 -6.19
C MET A 8 1.95 -9.00 -6.24
N LEU A 9 3.09 -8.71 -5.62
CA LEU A 9 3.78 -7.42 -5.70
C LEU A 9 5.14 -7.64 -6.37
N ASP A 10 5.55 -6.69 -7.22
CA ASP A 10 6.87 -6.69 -7.88
C ASP A 10 8.00 -6.19 -6.95
N THR A 11 7.67 -5.95 -5.68
CA THR A 11 8.58 -5.47 -4.64
C THR A 11 8.55 -6.41 -3.44
N ASP A 12 9.47 -6.21 -2.50
CA ASP A 12 9.34 -6.80 -1.17
C ASP A 12 8.02 -6.38 -0.50
N THR A 13 7.48 -7.24 0.35
CA THR A 13 6.19 -7.04 1.03
C THR A 13 6.35 -6.38 2.39
N THR A 14 7.23 -5.38 2.50
CA THR A 14 7.35 -4.59 3.74
C THR A 14 6.16 -3.64 3.88
N VAL A 15 5.84 -3.20 5.11
CA VAL A 15 4.68 -2.33 5.36
C VAL A 15 4.80 -0.98 4.64
N GLU A 16 6.01 -0.49 4.43
CA GLU A 16 6.34 0.73 3.71
C GLU A 16 6.00 0.61 2.22
N LEU A 17 6.42 -0.50 1.60
CA LEU A 17 6.21 -0.73 0.17
C LEU A 17 4.75 -1.08 -0.12
N ILE A 18 4.07 -1.76 0.79
CA ILE A 18 2.61 -1.97 0.71
C ILE A 18 1.88 -0.62 0.79
N ALA A 19 2.23 0.26 1.74
CA ALA A 19 1.60 1.58 1.85
C ALA A 19 1.81 2.43 0.58
N ALA A 20 3.03 2.41 0.02
CA ALA A 20 3.36 3.12 -1.21
C ALA A 20 2.56 2.57 -2.40
N HIS A 21 2.54 1.24 -2.58
CA HIS A 21 1.77 0.58 -3.64
C HIS A 21 0.29 0.94 -3.58
N MET A 22 -0.31 0.92 -2.39
CA MET A 22 -1.70 1.34 -2.21
C MET A 22 -1.92 2.80 -2.57
N ALA A 23 -1.02 3.70 -2.16
CA ALA A 23 -1.14 5.13 -2.46
C ALA A 23 -1.05 5.39 -3.98
N ASP A 24 -0.13 4.72 -4.67
CA ASP A 24 0.04 4.84 -6.11
C ASP A 24 -1.19 4.30 -6.87
N LYS A 25 -1.76 3.16 -6.44
CA LYS A 25 -2.98 2.61 -7.04
C LYS A 25 -4.18 3.55 -6.87
N LEU A 26 -4.38 4.08 -5.65
CA LEU A 26 -5.48 5.01 -5.38
C LEU A 26 -5.30 6.34 -6.11
N LYS A 27 -4.06 6.82 -6.29
CA LYS A 27 -3.82 8.05 -7.04
C LYS A 27 -4.22 7.95 -8.51
N VAL A 28 -4.09 6.77 -9.12
CA VAL A 28 -4.59 6.56 -10.50
C VAL A 28 -6.11 6.69 -10.56
N GLU A 29 -6.83 6.19 -9.55
CA GLU A 29 -8.30 6.24 -9.49
C GLU A 29 -8.82 7.64 -9.10
N PHE A 30 -8.11 8.32 -8.19
CA PHE A 30 -8.48 9.62 -7.63
C PHE A 30 -7.39 10.67 -7.95
N ALA A 31 -7.15 10.93 -9.23
CA ALA A 31 -6.00 11.70 -9.72
C ALA A 31 -5.90 13.13 -9.15
N THR A 32 -7.02 13.77 -8.81
CA THR A 32 -7.07 15.13 -8.27
C THR A 32 -6.91 15.19 -6.76
N ASP A 33 -7.10 14.06 -6.08
CA ASP A 33 -7.18 14.03 -4.62
C ASP A 33 -5.81 13.82 -4.01
N THR A 34 -5.59 14.38 -2.82
CA THR A 34 -4.42 14.04 -2.01
C THR A 34 -4.67 12.72 -1.31
N ILE A 35 -3.84 11.72 -1.59
CA ILE A 35 -3.96 10.39 -1.02
C ILE A 35 -2.97 10.24 0.13
N ARG A 36 -3.46 9.80 1.30
CA ARG A 36 -2.63 9.40 2.43
C ARG A 36 -3.00 8.00 2.89
N VAL A 37 -2.09 7.05 2.68
CA VAL A 37 -2.22 5.69 3.19
C VAL A 37 -1.47 5.57 4.51
N LYS A 38 -2.12 4.99 5.53
CA LYS A 38 -1.50 4.60 6.80
C LYS A 38 -1.63 3.09 6.94
N ALA A 39 -0.51 2.38 6.84
CA ALA A 39 -0.46 0.93 7.01
C ALA A 39 0.14 0.58 8.38
N TYR A 40 -0.34 -0.51 8.97
CA TYR A 40 0.06 -0.98 10.29
C TYR A 40 0.31 -2.48 10.26
N GLU A 41 1.39 -2.94 10.88
CA GLU A 41 1.75 -4.37 10.95
C GLU A 41 2.02 -4.86 12.39
N GLY A 42 1.78 -4.00 13.38
CA GLY A 42 1.95 -4.30 14.79
C GLY A 42 1.78 -3.06 15.67
N VAL A 43 1.89 -3.23 16.98
CA VAL A 43 1.80 -2.11 17.93
C VAL A 43 2.98 -1.15 17.71
N GLY A 44 2.67 0.11 17.39
CA GLY A 44 3.69 1.13 17.14
C GLY A 44 4.52 0.93 15.87
N LYS A 45 4.15 -0.02 14.99
CA LYS A 45 4.87 -0.32 13.75
C LYS A 45 3.96 -0.16 12.54
N GLY A 46 4.38 0.67 11.59
CA GLY A 46 3.62 0.97 10.40
C GLY A 46 4.34 1.98 9.51
N ALA A 47 3.66 2.34 8.42
CA ALA A 47 4.17 3.29 7.44
C ALA A 47 3.09 4.25 6.96
N ILE A 48 3.53 5.41 6.50
CA ILE A 48 2.67 6.42 5.88
C ILE A 48 3.23 6.75 4.50
N ALA A 49 2.37 6.72 3.49
CA ALA A 49 2.68 7.14 2.13
C ALA A 49 1.71 8.23 1.67
N GLU A 50 2.21 9.23 0.95
CA GLU A 50 1.45 10.38 0.44
C GLU A 50 1.65 10.55 -1.08
N ARG A 51 0.58 10.89 -1.83
CA ARG A 51 0.55 11.10 -3.29
C ARG A 51 -0.48 12.15 -3.71
#